data_AF-A0A662M2P5-F1
#
_entry.id   AF-A0A662M2P5-F1
#
_cell.length_a   1.000
_cell.length_b   1.000
_cell.length_c   1.000
_cell.angle_alpha   90.00
_cell.angle_beta   90.00
_cell.angle_gamma   90.00
#
_symmetry.space_group_name_H-M   'P 1'
#
loop_
_entity.id
_entity.type
_entity.pdbx_description
1 polymer ?
#
loop_
_entity_poly.entity_id
_entity_poly.type
_entity_poly.pdbx_seq_one_letter_code
_entity_poly.pdbx_strand_id
1 'polypeptide(L)'
;TVHFPVFIMNHVAIMEERHRPKGIFVNWWINQKSGEKISKSKGGAVPIPDAATRYGVDTMRLYYAHIGSPFVDIEWDGSNVENYKSRLARIWNMHEQIMGLKGGKEDAIDRWLEATFNDKVGDAINAMENYELRKAANVIFFDIYNAFQWYMKRGGKGTVAKKLMEDWIKMMCPFTPHIAEEMWEKMGKSGFVSVASFPEKREVDRDVLKGEELLMKTMEDIQEILNVTGMKASKIFVYTSPSWKWKVAEKATELAEENGLDMGTLMKDIMADEEVKKHSKHAPKFAQKAMKDAMRGIKFARIDEAAYLKNAKDFIEKEVGAEVMIFSADEDCPDPGNKKSKAEPLRPAIYAE
;
A
#
# COMPACT_ATOMS: atom_id res chain seq x y z
N THR A 1 -25.22 26.67 13.70
CA THR A 1 -24.02 27.46 13.35
C THR A 1 -23.66 28.54 14.37
N VAL A 2 -24.52 28.90 15.34
CA VAL A 2 -24.23 29.94 16.34
C VAL A 2 -23.36 29.50 17.53
N HIS A 3 -23.17 28.20 17.74
CA HIS A 3 -22.48 27.70 18.92
C HIS A 3 -20.96 28.00 18.92
N PHE A 4 -20.25 27.77 17.80
CA PHE A 4 -18.79 27.96 17.77
C PHE A 4 -18.34 29.42 17.99
N PRO A 5 -18.98 30.45 17.39
CA PRO A 5 -18.64 31.83 17.70
C PRO A 5 -18.87 32.17 19.17
N VAL A 6 -20.00 31.76 19.75
CA VAL A 6 -20.34 32.00 21.16
C VAL A 6 -19.38 31.25 22.10
N PHE A 7 -18.97 30.04 21.73
CA PHE A 7 -17.94 29.28 22.45
C PHE A 7 -16.63 30.07 22.54
N ILE A 8 -16.15 30.63 21.42
CA ILE A 8 -14.92 31.44 21.40
C ILE A 8 -15.09 32.73 22.21
N MET A 9 -16.20 33.46 22.01
CA MET A 9 -16.45 34.74 22.69
C MET A 9 -16.46 34.58 24.22
N ASN A 10 -17.14 33.55 24.73
CA ASN A 10 -17.18 33.30 26.18
C ASN A 10 -15.79 32.95 26.73
N HIS A 11 -14.99 32.16 26.02
CA HIS A 11 -13.63 31.85 26.47
C HIS A 11 -12.73 33.09 26.49
N VAL A 12 -12.85 33.97 25.49
CA VAL A 12 -12.07 35.22 25.48
C VAL A 12 -12.48 36.15 26.62
N ALA A 13 -13.77 36.22 26.93
CA ALA A 13 -14.30 37.10 27.99
C ALA A 13 -13.95 36.62 29.41
N ILE A 14 -13.85 35.31 29.63
CA ILE A 14 -13.72 34.71 30.97
C ILE A 14 -12.30 34.18 31.24
N MET A 15 -11.64 33.60 30.23
CA MET A 15 -10.41 32.82 30.41
C MET A 15 -9.16 33.61 30.00
N GLU A 16 -8.10 33.46 30.79
CA GLU A 16 -6.74 33.87 30.41
C GLU A 16 -6.30 33.18 29.11
N GLU A 17 -5.39 33.81 28.37
CA GLU A 17 -4.98 33.34 27.04
C GLU A 17 -4.44 31.91 26.99
N ARG A 18 -3.71 31.49 28.04
CA ARG A 18 -3.19 30.12 28.17
C ARG A 18 -4.29 29.05 28.25
N HIS A 19 -5.49 29.41 28.70
CA HIS A 19 -6.64 28.51 28.85
C HIS A 19 -7.61 28.55 27.67
N ARG A 20 -7.32 29.35 26.62
CA ARG A 20 -8.19 29.45 25.45
C ARG A 20 -8.09 28.21 24.56
N PRO A 21 -9.18 27.83 23.86
CA PRO A 21 -9.19 26.71 22.93
C PRO A 21 -8.10 26.84 21.86
N LYS A 22 -7.39 25.75 21.57
CA LYS A 22 -6.29 25.71 20.60
C LYS A 22 -6.70 25.25 19.20
N GLY A 23 -7.91 24.70 19.06
CA GLY A 23 -8.44 24.26 17.78
C GLY A 23 -9.90 23.82 17.90
N ILE A 24 -10.58 23.79 16.76
CA ILE A 24 -11.93 23.23 16.60
C ILE A 24 -11.89 22.36 15.36
N PHE A 25 -12.25 21.09 15.49
CA PHE A 25 -12.47 20.19 14.37
C PHE A 25 -13.98 20.02 14.14
N VAL A 26 -14.40 19.98 12.88
CA VAL A 26 -15.80 19.80 12.49
C VAL A 26 -15.90 18.70 11.44
N ASN A 27 -16.93 17.87 11.56
CA ASN A 27 -17.32 16.89 10.54
C ASN A 27 -18.69 17.25 9.96
N TRP A 28 -18.95 16.80 8.74
CA TRP A 28 -20.22 17.01 8.06
C TRP A 28 -21.27 15.96 8.46
N TRP A 29 -22.49 16.14 7.95
CA TRP A 29 -23.64 15.35 8.35
C TRP A 29 -23.55 13.92 7.82
N ILE A 30 -24.16 13.02 8.58
CA ILE A 30 -24.47 11.67 8.12
C ILE A 30 -25.95 11.67 7.71
N ASN A 31 -26.19 11.39 6.43
CA ASN A 31 -27.50 11.35 5.81
C ASN A 31 -27.97 9.90 5.60
N GLN A 32 -29.24 9.70 5.33
CA GLN A 32 -29.81 8.39 4.97
C GLN A 32 -29.55 8.09 3.49
N LYS A 33 -29.84 6.84 3.09
CA LYS A 33 -29.97 6.49 1.67
C LYS A 33 -30.87 7.49 0.97
N SER A 34 -30.41 8.03 -0.17
CA SER A 34 -31.01 9.12 -0.96
C SER A 34 -30.59 10.56 -0.59
N GLY A 35 -29.67 10.74 0.36
CA GLY A 35 -29.13 12.06 0.74
C GLY A 35 -30.05 12.89 1.62
N GLU A 36 -31.17 12.33 2.09
CA GLU A 36 -32.04 12.99 3.06
C GLU A 36 -31.46 12.96 4.48
N LYS A 37 -31.72 14.01 5.26
CA LYS A 37 -31.31 14.05 6.67
C LYS A 37 -31.90 12.89 7.46
N ILE A 38 -31.09 12.29 8.32
CA ILE A 38 -31.57 11.28 9.27
C ILE A 38 -32.69 11.87 10.13
N SER A 39 -33.89 11.31 10.05
CA SER A 39 -35.03 11.72 10.89
C SER A 39 -35.81 10.51 11.39
N LYS A 40 -36.32 10.59 12.63
CA LYS A 40 -37.14 9.53 13.23
C LYS A 40 -38.46 9.30 12.49
N SER A 41 -39.03 10.35 11.89
CA SER A 41 -40.34 10.31 11.23
C SER A 41 -40.32 9.78 9.79
N LYS A 42 -39.19 9.87 9.08
CA LYS A 42 -39.06 9.43 7.69
C LYS A 42 -38.53 8.00 7.51
N GLY A 43 -38.34 7.25 8.60
CA GLY A 43 -37.63 5.96 8.58
C GLY A 43 -36.13 6.16 8.46
N GLY A 44 -35.32 5.09 8.39
CA GLY A 44 -33.86 5.14 8.12
C GLY A 44 -32.92 5.57 9.26
N ALA A 45 -33.44 6.09 10.38
CA ALA A 45 -32.65 6.35 11.58
C ALA A 45 -32.53 5.06 12.42
N VAL A 46 -31.37 4.41 12.38
CA VAL A 46 -31.08 3.27 13.27
C VAL A 46 -30.46 3.82 14.56
N PRO A 47 -31.07 3.59 15.74
CA PRO A 47 -30.46 3.95 17.01
C PRO A 47 -29.08 3.30 17.16
N ILE A 48 -28.11 4.05 17.70
CA ILE A 48 -26.75 3.55 17.89
C ILE A 48 -26.72 2.23 18.70
N PRO A 49 -27.49 2.04 19.79
CA PRO A 49 -27.52 0.76 20.51
C PRO A 49 -27.96 -0.42 19.65
N ASP A 50 -28.97 -0.23 18.80
CA ASP A 50 -29.49 -1.28 17.91
C ASP A 50 -28.48 -1.61 16.81
N ALA A 51 -27.87 -0.58 16.22
CA ALA A 51 -26.80 -0.74 15.24
C ALA A 51 -25.58 -1.44 15.85
N ALA A 52 -25.19 -1.08 17.07
CA ALA A 52 -24.06 -1.68 17.77
C ALA A 52 -24.31 -3.14 18.12
N THR A 53 -25.55 -3.47 18.51
CA THR A 53 -25.96 -4.86 18.76
C THR A 53 -25.91 -5.70 17.48
N ARG A 54 -26.31 -5.12 16.34
CA ARG A 54 -26.33 -5.82 15.05
C ARG A 54 -24.94 -6.00 14.44
N TYR A 55 -24.17 -4.92 14.37
CA TYR A 55 -22.92 -4.87 13.60
C TYR A 55 -21.67 -5.04 14.47
N GLY A 56 -21.75 -4.75 15.77
CA GLY A 56 -20.61 -4.66 16.68
C GLY A 56 -20.05 -3.25 16.78
N VAL A 57 -19.63 -2.85 17.99
CA VAL A 57 -19.13 -1.51 18.29
C VAL A 57 -17.89 -1.18 17.47
N ASP A 58 -16.92 -2.08 17.40
CA ASP A 58 -15.67 -1.86 16.65
C ASP A 58 -15.90 -1.75 15.14
N THR A 59 -16.79 -2.58 14.60
CA THR A 59 -17.21 -2.47 13.19
C THR A 59 -17.79 -1.08 12.90
N MET A 60 -18.66 -0.57 13.76
CA MET A 60 -19.24 0.76 13.59
C MET A 60 -18.19 1.87 13.73
N ARG A 61 -17.28 1.78 14.72
CA ARG A 61 -16.19 2.74 14.90
C ARG A 61 -15.29 2.83 13.67
N LEU A 62 -14.88 1.67 13.14
CA LEU A 62 -14.08 1.61 11.92
C LEU A 62 -14.87 2.16 10.72
N TYR A 63 -16.13 1.77 10.56
CA TYR A 63 -17.00 2.29 9.51
C TYR A 63 -17.03 3.82 9.53
N TYR A 64 -17.37 4.44 10.66
CA TYR A 64 -17.46 5.90 10.75
C TYR A 64 -16.12 6.61 10.60
N ALA A 65 -15.03 6.04 11.11
CA ALA A 65 -13.71 6.59 10.90
C ALA A 65 -13.30 6.57 9.41
N HIS A 66 -13.66 5.52 8.69
CA HIS A 66 -13.31 5.36 7.27
C HIS A 66 -14.25 6.12 6.34
N ILE A 67 -15.55 6.13 6.62
CA ILE A 67 -16.49 6.89 5.81
C ILE A 67 -16.52 8.37 6.18
N GLY A 68 -16.00 8.79 7.33
CA GLY A 68 -15.99 10.18 7.78
C GLY A 68 -15.33 11.14 6.77
N SER A 69 -15.83 12.36 6.73
CA SER A 69 -15.33 13.44 5.87
C SER A 69 -15.52 14.79 6.57
N PRO A 70 -14.45 15.60 6.66
CA PRO A 70 -14.55 16.97 7.16
C PRO A 70 -15.06 17.95 6.10
N PHE A 71 -15.36 17.50 4.87
CA PHE A 71 -15.70 18.38 3.76
C PHE A 71 -17.05 18.11 3.09
N VAL A 72 -17.61 16.90 3.22
CA VAL A 72 -18.84 16.52 2.52
C VAL A 72 -19.75 15.67 3.40
N ASP A 73 -21.06 15.82 3.19
CA ASP A 73 -22.06 14.94 3.76
C ASP A 73 -21.90 13.50 3.26
N ILE A 74 -22.30 12.54 4.10
CA ILE A 74 -22.00 11.13 3.88
C ILE A 74 -23.24 10.30 4.10
N GLU A 75 -23.49 9.40 3.17
CA GLU A 75 -24.61 8.47 3.26
C GLU A 75 -24.29 7.32 4.23
N TRP A 76 -25.19 7.07 5.18
CA TRP A 76 -25.16 5.87 5.99
C TRP A 76 -25.75 4.70 5.19
N ASP A 77 -24.94 3.65 5.02
CA ASP A 77 -25.38 2.42 4.39
C ASP A 77 -25.05 1.20 5.24
N GLY A 78 -26.09 0.62 5.85
CA GLY A 78 -25.98 -0.62 6.62
C GLY A 78 -25.39 -1.80 5.84
N SER A 79 -25.60 -1.90 4.51
CA SER A 79 -24.95 -2.96 3.71
C SER A 79 -23.43 -2.79 3.66
N ASN A 80 -22.93 -1.55 3.66
CA ASN A 80 -21.50 -1.29 3.68
C ASN A 80 -20.88 -1.61 5.04
N VAL A 81 -21.62 -1.46 6.15
CA VAL A 81 -21.12 -1.80 7.50
C VAL A 81 -20.72 -3.27 7.61
N GLU A 82 -21.46 -4.19 6.97
CA GLU A 82 -21.12 -5.62 6.95
C GLU A 82 -19.76 -5.92 6.30
N ASN A 83 -19.32 -5.11 5.32
CA ASN A 83 -17.99 -5.25 4.72
C ASN A 83 -16.87 -5.00 5.74
N TYR A 84 -17.09 -4.06 6.68
CA TYR A 84 -16.13 -3.80 7.76
C TYR A 84 -16.14 -4.89 8.82
N LYS A 85 -17.31 -5.49 9.09
CA LYS A 85 -17.41 -6.67 9.97
C LYS A 85 -16.60 -7.83 9.39
N SER A 86 -16.78 -8.09 8.09
CA SER A 86 -16.00 -9.08 7.35
C SER A 86 -14.50 -8.77 7.35
N ARG A 87 -14.11 -7.50 7.21
CA ARG A 87 -12.71 -7.08 7.30
C ARG A 87 -12.10 -7.39 8.66
N LEU A 88 -12.78 -7.04 9.76
CA LEU A 88 -12.29 -7.34 11.12
C LEU A 88 -12.19 -8.84 11.37
N ALA A 89 -13.17 -9.63 10.91
CA ALA A 89 -13.10 -11.09 10.99
C ALA A 89 -11.90 -11.66 10.21
N ARG A 90 -11.57 -11.10 9.04
CA ARG A 90 -10.39 -11.50 8.26
C ARG A 90 -9.08 -11.13 8.97
N ILE A 91 -8.99 -9.96 9.59
CA ILE A 91 -7.82 -9.55 10.39
C ILE A 91 -7.64 -10.48 11.60
N TRP A 92 -8.73 -10.82 12.28
CA TRP A 92 -8.70 -11.80 13.37
C TRP A 92 -8.17 -13.16 12.92
N ASN A 93 -8.68 -13.69 11.80
CA ASN A 93 -8.20 -14.96 11.24
C ASN A 93 -6.73 -14.89 10.82
N MET A 94 -6.30 -13.76 10.24
CA MET A 94 -4.90 -13.51 9.90
C MET A 94 -4.01 -13.54 11.16
N HIS A 95 -4.46 -12.92 12.25
CA HIS A 95 -3.77 -12.97 13.53
C HIS A 95 -3.58 -14.40 14.02
N GLU A 96 -4.64 -15.21 14.06
CA GLU A 96 -4.55 -16.63 14.47
C GLU A 96 -3.59 -17.43 13.57
N GLN A 97 -3.64 -17.20 12.25
CA GLN A 97 -2.71 -17.82 11.30
C GLN A 97 -1.25 -17.46 11.58
N ILE A 98 -0.96 -16.17 11.80
CA ILE A 98 0.39 -15.69 12.10
C ILE A 98 0.89 -16.24 13.44
N MET A 99 0.03 -16.30 14.46
CA MET A 99 0.37 -16.90 15.74
C MET A 99 0.71 -18.39 15.61
N GLY A 100 0.07 -19.10 14.69
CA GLY A 100 0.35 -20.49 14.34
C GLY A 100 1.63 -20.73 13.54
N LEU A 101 2.26 -19.71 12.95
CA LEU A 101 3.48 -19.87 12.15
C LEU A 101 4.67 -20.28 13.01
N LYS A 102 5.47 -21.21 12.46
CA LYS A 102 6.79 -21.54 13.01
C LYS A 102 7.75 -20.40 12.72
N GLY A 103 8.57 -20.06 13.72
CA GLY A 103 9.71 -19.18 13.52
C GLY A 103 10.74 -19.82 12.59
N GLY A 104 11.58 -18.98 12.00
CA GLY A 104 12.71 -19.41 11.19
C GLY A 104 13.71 -18.28 10.99
N LYS A 105 14.78 -18.58 10.25
CA LYS A 105 15.76 -17.56 9.85
C LYS A 105 15.08 -16.55 8.93
N GLU A 106 15.29 -15.27 9.24
CA GLU A 106 14.84 -14.14 8.45
C GLU A 106 15.38 -14.22 7.02
N ASP A 107 14.52 -13.94 6.05
CA ASP A 107 14.85 -13.89 4.63
C ASP A 107 14.35 -12.61 3.94
N ALA A 108 14.35 -12.60 2.61
CA ALA A 108 13.99 -11.42 1.84
C ALA A 108 12.52 -11.00 2.02
N ILE A 109 11.58 -11.95 2.19
CA ILE A 109 10.16 -11.60 2.34
C ILE A 109 9.87 -11.04 3.74
N ASP A 110 10.64 -11.49 4.75
CA ASP A 110 10.62 -10.91 6.09
C ASP A 110 11.06 -9.44 6.10
N ARG A 111 12.20 -9.14 5.47
CA ARG A 111 12.69 -7.76 5.33
C ARG A 111 11.74 -6.87 4.55
N TRP A 112 11.12 -7.42 3.49
CA TRP A 112 10.10 -6.72 2.73
C TRP A 112 8.88 -6.36 3.59
N LEU A 113 8.39 -7.29 4.41
CA LEU A 113 7.25 -7.04 5.29
C LEU A 113 7.60 -5.97 6.34
N GLU A 114 8.77 -6.05 6.98
CA GLU A 114 9.19 -5.04 7.96
C GLU A 114 9.35 -3.65 7.34
N ALA A 115 9.98 -3.55 6.17
CA ALA A 115 10.11 -2.29 5.43
C ALA A 115 8.74 -1.72 5.03
N THR A 116 7.85 -2.56 4.48
CA THR A 116 6.49 -2.16 4.08
C THR A 116 5.68 -1.71 5.30
N PHE A 117 5.73 -2.46 6.39
CA PHE A 117 5.01 -2.13 7.61
C PHE A 117 5.47 -0.79 8.19
N ASN A 118 6.79 -0.56 8.27
CA ASN A 118 7.34 0.70 8.79
C ASN A 118 6.97 1.92 7.91
N ASP A 119 6.90 1.76 6.58
CA ASP A 119 6.41 2.82 5.68
C ASP A 119 4.94 3.14 5.98
N LYS A 120 4.11 2.11 6.20
CA LYS A 120 2.69 2.28 6.58
C LYS A 120 2.49 2.85 7.98
N VAL A 121 3.38 2.57 8.93
CA VAL A 121 3.38 3.24 10.25
C VAL A 121 3.56 4.75 10.06
N GLY A 122 4.52 5.16 9.24
CA GLY A 122 4.74 6.57 8.91
C GLY A 122 3.51 7.22 8.26
N ASP A 123 2.88 6.55 7.29
CA ASP A 123 1.67 7.03 6.62
C ASP A 123 0.50 7.20 7.60
N ALA A 124 0.30 6.23 8.51
CA ALA A 124 -0.75 6.27 9.51
C ALA A 124 -0.54 7.39 10.54
N ILE A 125 0.68 7.58 11.05
CA ILE A 125 1.03 8.67 11.97
C ILE A 125 0.75 10.02 11.31
N ASN A 126 1.26 10.25 10.10
CA ASN A 126 1.05 11.49 9.36
C ASN A 126 -0.45 11.76 9.15
N ALA A 127 -1.24 10.74 8.81
CA ALA A 127 -2.68 10.89 8.64
C ALA A 127 -3.38 11.24 9.96
N MET A 128 -3.01 10.60 11.07
CA MET A 128 -3.60 10.86 12.39
C MET A 128 -3.25 12.26 12.91
N GLU A 129 -2.01 12.72 12.75
CA GLU A 129 -1.57 14.07 13.12
C GLU A 129 -2.31 15.17 12.34
N ASN A 130 -2.71 14.87 11.10
CA ASN A 130 -3.49 15.78 10.24
C ASN A 130 -5.01 15.58 10.35
N TYR A 131 -5.49 14.81 11.33
CA TYR A 131 -6.91 14.48 11.51
C TYR A 131 -7.57 13.79 10.30
N GLU A 132 -6.78 13.16 9.42
CA GLU A 132 -7.22 12.42 8.24
C GLU A 132 -7.63 10.98 8.61
N LEU A 133 -8.64 10.82 9.48
CA LEU A 133 -9.05 9.51 10.03
C LEU A 133 -9.38 8.46 8.96
N ARG A 134 -9.96 8.88 7.83
CA ARG A 134 -10.23 8.01 6.69
C ARG A 134 -8.95 7.39 6.13
N LYS A 135 -7.93 8.22 5.91
CA LYS A 135 -6.65 7.78 5.36
C LYS A 135 -5.92 6.88 6.35
N ALA A 136 -5.91 7.24 7.64
CA ALA A 136 -5.37 6.40 8.70
C ALA A 136 -6.06 5.04 8.77
N ALA A 137 -7.40 5.00 8.72
CA ALA A 137 -8.18 3.76 8.70
C ALA A 137 -7.88 2.91 7.46
N ASN A 138 -7.73 3.54 6.28
CA ASN A 138 -7.34 2.82 5.06
C ASN A 138 -5.98 2.12 5.23
N VAL A 139 -4.98 2.87 5.70
CA VAL A 139 -3.63 2.34 5.91
C VAL A 139 -3.64 1.18 6.91
N ILE A 140 -4.26 1.39 8.09
CA ILE A 140 -4.22 0.43 9.19
C ILE A 140 -5.02 -0.84 8.88
N PHE A 141 -6.21 -0.75 8.29
CA PHE A 141 -7.11 -1.90 8.16
C PHE A 141 -7.10 -2.55 6.77
N PHE A 142 -6.56 -1.87 5.75
CA PHE A 142 -6.55 -2.38 4.38
C PHE A 142 -5.13 -2.54 3.86
N ASP A 143 -4.30 -1.50 3.90
CA ASP A 143 -2.96 -1.57 3.30
C ASP A 143 -2.04 -2.52 4.08
N ILE A 144 -2.00 -2.40 5.42
CA ILE A 144 -1.25 -3.34 6.27
C ILE A 144 -1.79 -4.76 6.13
N TYR A 145 -3.12 -4.95 6.10
CA TYR A 145 -3.71 -6.27 5.89
C TYR A 145 -3.26 -6.89 4.55
N ASN A 146 -3.25 -6.10 3.48
CA ASN A 146 -2.81 -6.57 2.16
C ASN A 146 -1.31 -6.95 2.19
N ALA A 147 -0.47 -6.21 2.90
CA ALA A 147 0.93 -6.55 3.07
C ALA A 147 1.12 -7.90 3.79
N PHE A 148 0.39 -8.14 4.89
CA PHE A 148 0.40 -9.44 5.57
C PHE A 148 -0.18 -10.55 4.69
N GLN A 149 -1.25 -10.32 3.93
CA GLN A 149 -1.80 -11.32 3.01
C GLN A 149 -0.78 -11.73 1.96
N TRP A 150 -0.10 -10.76 1.36
CA TRP A 150 0.95 -11.02 0.40
C TRP A 150 2.12 -11.80 1.02
N TYR A 151 2.57 -11.37 2.20
CA TYR A 151 3.62 -12.06 2.97
C TYR A 151 3.28 -13.53 3.23
N MET A 152 2.05 -13.81 3.70
CA MET A 152 1.58 -15.18 3.93
C MET A 152 1.56 -15.99 2.64
N LYS A 153 1.08 -15.39 1.55
CA LYS A 153 1.01 -16.01 0.22
C LYS A 153 2.41 -16.36 -0.32
N ARG A 154 3.42 -15.55 -0.03
CA ARG A 154 4.83 -15.77 -0.37
C ARG A 154 5.56 -16.79 0.51
N GLY A 155 4.88 -17.36 1.51
CA GLY A 155 5.46 -18.38 2.39
C GLY A 155 6.22 -17.79 3.58
N GLY A 156 5.82 -16.60 4.03
CA GLY A 156 6.40 -15.94 5.20
C GLY A 156 6.38 -16.80 6.48
N LYS A 157 7.27 -16.44 7.42
CA LYS A 157 7.56 -17.17 8.66
C LYS A 157 7.01 -16.45 9.90
N GLY A 158 7.09 -17.12 11.05
CA GLY A 158 6.52 -16.57 12.28
C GLY A 158 7.31 -15.42 12.92
N THR A 159 8.64 -15.37 12.75
CA THR A 159 9.51 -14.52 13.60
C THR A 159 9.20 -13.02 13.46
N VAL A 160 9.28 -12.48 12.23
CA VAL A 160 9.04 -11.06 11.97
C VAL A 160 7.54 -10.75 12.01
N ALA A 161 6.71 -11.60 11.41
CA ALA A 161 5.26 -11.38 11.37
C ALA A 161 4.62 -11.28 12.75
N LYS A 162 5.04 -12.08 13.73
CA LYS A 162 4.52 -12.01 15.11
C LYS A 162 4.88 -10.70 15.81
N LYS A 163 6.10 -10.20 15.61
CA LYS A 163 6.55 -8.89 16.13
C LYS A 163 5.73 -7.76 15.51
N LEU A 164 5.55 -7.77 14.19
CA LEU A 164 4.79 -6.72 13.50
C LEU A 164 3.29 -6.79 13.79
N MET A 165 2.73 -7.98 14.05
CA MET A 165 1.34 -8.13 14.48
C MET A 165 1.08 -7.44 15.82
N GLU A 166 2.04 -7.50 16.76
CA GLU A 166 1.94 -6.77 18.03
C GLU A 166 1.82 -5.25 17.79
N ASP A 167 2.67 -4.70 16.94
CA ASP A 167 2.64 -3.27 16.60
C ASP A 167 1.37 -2.91 15.82
N TRP A 168 0.89 -3.81 14.95
CA TRP A 168 -0.36 -3.61 14.23
C TRP A 168 -1.57 -3.52 15.16
N ILE A 169 -1.63 -4.38 16.19
CA ILE A 169 -2.69 -4.35 17.22
C ILE A 169 -2.70 -3.01 17.96
N LYS A 170 -1.52 -2.47 18.32
CA LYS A 170 -1.40 -1.12 18.91
C LYS A 170 -1.97 -0.04 17.98
N MET A 171 -1.71 -0.14 16.68
CA MET A 171 -2.24 0.80 15.68
C MET A 171 -3.76 0.69 15.50
N MET A 172 -4.33 -0.50 15.67
CA MET A 172 -5.77 -0.72 15.56
C MET A 172 -6.54 -0.14 16.75
N CYS A 173 -5.94 -0.12 17.95
CA CYS A 173 -6.62 0.23 19.20
C CYS A 173 -7.40 1.57 19.18
N PRO A 174 -6.90 2.69 18.61
CA PRO A 174 -7.67 3.93 18.51
C PRO A 174 -9.00 3.78 17.76
N PHE A 175 -9.07 2.87 16.79
CA PHE A 175 -10.23 2.64 15.93
C PHE A 175 -11.10 1.50 16.46
N THR A 176 -10.51 0.35 16.76
CA THR A 176 -11.20 -0.88 17.18
C THR A 176 -10.58 -1.41 18.48
N PRO A 177 -10.83 -0.75 19.62
CA PRO A 177 -10.16 -1.06 20.87
C PRO A 177 -10.51 -2.45 21.40
N HIS A 178 -11.75 -2.93 21.24
CA HIS A 178 -12.17 -4.18 21.86
C HIS A 178 -11.50 -5.39 21.20
N ILE A 179 -11.50 -5.47 19.87
CA ILE A 179 -10.80 -6.54 19.14
C ILE A 179 -9.28 -6.45 19.33
N ALA A 180 -8.73 -5.24 19.47
CA ALA A 180 -7.31 -5.04 19.74
C ALA A 180 -6.92 -5.59 21.12
N GLU A 181 -7.70 -5.33 22.17
CA GLU A 181 -7.46 -5.90 23.52
C GLU A 181 -7.56 -7.44 23.51
N GLU A 182 -8.56 -8.01 22.84
CA GLU A 182 -8.71 -9.46 22.73
C GLU A 182 -7.53 -10.13 21.99
N MET A 183 -7.07 -9.52 20.88
CA MET A 183 -5.89 -9.99 20.15
C MET A 183 -4.62 -9.83 20.98
N TRP A 184 -4.49 -8.73 21.73
CA TRP A 184 -3.37 -8.46 22.63
C TRP A 184 -3.27 -9.53 23.74
N GLU A 185 -4.38 -9.83 24.41
CA GLU A 185 -4.44 -10.89 25.42
C GLU A 185 -4.09 -12.26 24.83
N LYS A 186 -4.63 -12.59 23.65
CA LYS A 186 -4.33 -13.85 22.94
C LYS A 186 -2.86 -14.02 22.55
N MET A 187 -2.14 -12.91 22.33
CA MET A 187 -0.69 -12.94 22.15
C MET A 187 0.09 -13.19 23.46
N GLY A 188 -0.61 -13.36 24.59
CA GLY A 188 -0.01 -13.55 25.91
C GLY A 188 0.58 -12.26 26.50
N LYS A 189 0.13 -11.10 26.02
CA LYS A 189 0.59 -9.81 26.52
C LYS A 189 -0.13 -9.43 27.80
N SER A 190 0.58 -8.73 28.68
CA SER A 190 0.05 -8.22 29.95
C SER A 190 -0.36 -6.76 29.84
N GLY A 191 -1.31 -6.35 30.68
CA GLY A 191 -1.83 -4.98 30.66
C GLY A 191 -2.72 -4.72 29.45
N PHE A 192 -3.13 -3.47 29.29
CA PHE A 192 -4.07 -3.05 28.24
C PHE A 192 -3.33 -2.46 27.04
N VAL A 193 -3.72 -2.83 25.82
CA VAL A 193 -3.17 -2.19 24.60
C VAL A 193 -3.52 -0.71 24.56
N SER A 194 -4.65 -0.31 25.15
CA SER A 194 -5.06 1.10 25.23
C SER A 194 -4.10 2.04 25.97
N VAL A 195 -3.17 1.49 26.78
CA VAL A 195 -2.09 2.25 27.44
C VAL A 195 -0.70 1.97 26.87
N ALA A 196 -0.60 1.12 25.84
CA ALA A 196 0.66 0.82 25.17
C ALA A 196 1.10 1.99 24.27
N SER A 197 2.41 2.18 24.15
CA SER A 197 2.98 3.19 23.24
C SER A 197 2.63 2.87 21.79
N PHE A 198 2.15 3.86 21.05
CA PHE A 198 1.94 3.74 19.61
C PHE A 198 3.27 3.47 18.89
N PRO A 199 3.33 2.64 17.84
CA PRO A 199 4.58 2.38 17.12
C PRO A 199 5.21 3.64 16.55
N GLU A 200 6.54 3.75 16.64
CA GLU A 200 7.29 4.88 16.12
C GLU A 200 7.64 4.72 14.64
N LYS A 201 7.73 5.84 13.92
CA LYS A 201 8.26 5.87 12.56
C LYS A 201 9.72 5.46 12.55
N ARG A 202 10.09 4.53 11.66
CA ARG A 202 11.47 4.08 11.43
C ARG A 202 11.94 4.44 10.03
N GLU A 203 13.25 4.51 9.83
CA GLU A 203 13.82 4.61 8.49
C GLU A 203 13.51 3.34 7.69
N VAL A 204 13.18 3.51 6.42
CA VAL A 204 12.80 2.42 5.52
C VAL A 204 13.79 2.40 4.36
N ASP A 205 14.52 1.30 4.23
CA ASP A 205 15.26 1.01 3.01
C ASP A 205 14.27 0.68 1.89
N ARG A 206 14.03 1.68 1.04
CA ARG A 206 13.09 1.57 -0.08
C ARG A 206 13.57 0.65 -1.19
N ASP A 207 14.86 0.31 -1.24
CA ASP A 207 15.37 -0.59 -2.27
C ASP A 207 14.92 -2.03 -2.02
N VAL A 208 14.70 -2.40 -0.74
CA VAL A 208 14.09 -3.69 -0.35
C VAL A 208 12.68 -3.87 -0.93
N LEU A 209 11.95 -2.78 -1.15
CA LEU A 209 10.56 -2.83 -1.64
C LEU A 209 10.49 -3.15 -3.15
N LYS A 210 11.51 -2.76 -3.92
CA LYS A 210 11.46 -2.74 -5.39
C LYS A 210 11.35 -4.12 -6.02
N GLY A 211 12.07 -5.10 -5.48
CA GLY A 211 12.02 -6.47 -5.99
C GLY A 211 10.63 -7.08 -5.89
N GLU A 212 9.99 -6.93 -4.73
CA GLU A 212 8.65 -7.48 -4.54
C GLU A 212 7.57 -6.65 -5.26
N GLU A 213 7.73 -5.32 -5.35
CA GLU A 213 6.87 -4.49 -6.21
C GLU A 213 6.94 -4.89 -7.68
N LEU A 214 8.14 -5.19 -8.18
CA LEU A 214 8.34 -5.71 -9.53
C LEU A 214 7.59 -7.03 -9.71
N LEU A 215 7.72 -7.95 -8.75
CA LEU A 215 7.02 -9.24 -8.78
C LEU A 215 5.50 -9.06 -8.80
N MET A 216 4.94 -8.27 -7.88
CA MET A 216 3.49 -8.01 -7.83
C MET A 216 2.97 -7.43 -9.13
N LYS A 217 3.60 -6.36 -9.64
CA LYS A 217 3.21 -5.71 -10.90
C LYS A 217 3.30 -6.66 -12.09
N THR A 218 4.37 -7.45 -12.16
CA THR A 218 4.54 -8.45 -13.23
C THR A 218 3.42 -9.48 -13.20
N MET A 219 3.01 -9.94 -12.01
CA MET A 219 1.91 -10.90 -11.87
C MET A 219 0.55 -10.27 -12.19
N GLU A 220 0.31 -9.02 -11.78
CA GLU A 220 -0.89 -8.26 -12.15
C GLU A 220 -0.98 -8.09 -13.66
N ASP A 221 0.11 -7.69 -14.32
CA ASP A 221 0.18 -7.53 -15.78
C ASP A 221 -0.07 -8.86 -16.50
N ILE A 222 0.50 -9.98 -16.02
CA ILE A 222 0.23 -11.31 -16.55
C ILE A 222 -1.28 -11.62 -16.44
N GLN A 223 -1.86 -11.44 -15.27
CA GLN A 223 -3.28 -11.75 -15.04
C GLN A 223 -4.19 -10.87 -15.90
N GLU A 224 -3.87 -9.58 -16.06
CA GLU A 224 -4.60 -8.67 -16.94
C GLU A 224 -4.53 -9.14 -18.39
N ILE A 225 -3.34 -9.52 -18.89
CA ILE A 225 -3.18 -10.06 -20.25
C ILE A 225 -4.06 -11.31 -20.44
N LEU A 226 -4.05 -12.25 -19.50
CA LEU A 226 -4.86 -13.46 -19.58
C LEU A 226 -6.37 -13.15 -19.54
N ASN A 227 -6.78 -12.22 -18.69
CA ASN A 227 -8.19 -11.81 -18.58
C ASN A 227 -8.69 -11.11 -19.84
N VAL A 228 -7.89 -10.20 -20.41
CA VAL A 228 -8.26 -9.43 -21.61
C VAL A 228 -8.27 -10.30 -22.87
N THR A 229 -7.31 -11.22 -22.99
CA THR A 229 -7.23 -12.13 -24.15
C THR A 229 -8.20 -13.31 -24.05
N GLY A 230 -8.63 -13.67 -22.83
CA GLY A 230 -9.44 -14.87 -22.58
C GLY A 230 -8.70 -16.18 -22.88
N MET A 231 -7.39 -16.13 -23.09
CA MET A 231 -6.59 -17.30 -23.47
C MET A 231 -6.21 -18.15 -22.25
N LYS A 232 -6.09 -19.45 -22.47
CA LYS A 232 -5.45 -20.36 -21.52
C LYS A 232 -4.00 -20.54 -21.93
N ALA A 233 -3.12 -19.68 -21.42
CA ALA A 233 -1.71 -19.76 -21.74
C ALA A 233 -1.11 -21.05 -21.18
N SER A 234 -0.34 -21.74 -22.01
CA SER A 234 0.50 -22.85 -21.59
C SER A 234 1.89 -22.37 -21.19
N LYS A 235 2.37 -21.30 -21.84
CA LYS A 235 3.69 -20.71 -21.64
C LYS A 235 3.60 -19.19 -21.56
N ILE A 236 4.37 -18.63 -20.65
CA ILE A 236 4.47 -17.18 -20.45
C ILE A 236 5.95 -16.81 -20.46
N PHE A 237 6.31 -15.89 -21.34
CA PHE A 237 7.65 -15.34 -21.47
C PHE A 237 7.67 -13.97 -20.81
N VAL A 238 8.60 -13.79 -19.88
CA VAL A 238 8.85 -12.52 -19.18
C VAL A 238 10.26 -12.06 -19.52
N TYR A 239 10.37 -10.88 -20.12
CA TYR A 239 11.64 -10.27 -20.50
C TYR A 239 11.93 -9.10 -19.58
N THR A 240 13.03 -9.16 -18.83
CA THR A 240 13.49 -8.07 -17.97
C THR A 240 14.25 -7.01 -18.76
N SER A 241 14.38 -5.82 -18.20
CA SER A 241 14.93 -4.68 -18.94
C SER A 241 16.38 -4.91 -19.38
N PRO A 242 16.77 -4.48 -20.61
CA PRO A 242 18.16 -4.51 -21.03
C PRO A 242 18.98 -3.46 -20.25
N SER A 243 20.24 -3.80 -20.00
CA SER A 243 21.25 -2.97 -19.32
C SER A 243 21.30 -1.51 -19.79
N TRP A 244 21.24 -1.27 -21.11
CA TRP A 244 21.30 0.10 -21.65
C TRP A 244 20.11 0.96 -21.23
N LYS A 245 18.90 0.38 -21.03
CA LYS A 245 17.74 1.13 -20.52
C LYS A 245 17.89 1.43 -19.03
N TRP A 246 18.47 0.51 -18.26
CA TRP A 246 18.82 0.79 -16.86
C TRP A 246 19.75 1.99 -16.74
N LYS A 247 20.83 2.05 -17.53
CA LYS A 247 21.76 3.19 -17.55
C LYS A 247 21.08 4.53 -17.83
N VAL A 248 20.17 4.56 -18.82
CA VAL A 248 19.42 5.78 -19.16
C VAL A 248 18.48 6.19 -18.01
N ALA A 249 17.83 5.22 -17.37
CA ALA A 249 16.89 5.47 -16.27
C ALA A 249 17.62 5.94 -15.00
N GLU A 250 18.75 5.30 -14.65
CA GLU A 250 19.63 5.71 -13.54
C GLU A 250 20.13 7.14 -13.76
N LYS A 251 20.63 7.46 -14.95
CA LYS A 251 21.12 8.81 -15.26
C LYS A 251 20.02 9.87 -15.20
N ALA A 252 18.80 9.53 -15.62
CA ALA A 252 17.65 10.42 -15.48
C ALA A 252 17.28 10.66 -14.02
N THR A 253 17.36 9.65 -13.14
CA THR A 253 17.14 9.82 -11.70
C THR A 253 18.24 10.67 -11.06
N GLU A 254 19.51 10.41 -11.37
CA GLU A 254 20.67 11.18 -10.87
C GLU A 254 20.52 12.68 -11.20
N LEU A 255 20.28 13.01 -12.47
CA LEU A 255 20.10 14.40 -12.90
C LEU A 255 18.85 15.06 -12.28
N ALA A 256 17.80 14.29 -11.99
CA ALA A 256 16.62 14.81 -11.32
C ALA A 256 16.93 15.21 -9.87
N GLU A 257 17.71 14.40 -9.16
CA GLU A 257 18.12 14.67 -7.78
C GLU A 257 19.07 15.87 -7.68
N GLU A 258 19.90 16.09 -8.70
CA GLU A 258 20.80 17.24 -8.80
C GLU A 258 20.12 18.52 -9.32
N ASN A 259 18.81 18.49 -9.60
CA ASN A 259 18.06 19.57 -10.28
C ASN A 259 18.63 19.97 -11.65
N GLY A 260 19.37 19.06 -12.30
CA GLY A 260 19.99 19.24 -13.62
C GLY A 260 19.28 18.51 -14.75
N LEU A 261 18.05 18.03 -14.54
CA LEU A 261 17.34 17.21 -15.51
C LEU A 261 16.80 18.03 -16.69
N ASP A 262 17.58 18.06 -17.78
CA ASP A 262 17.13 18.49 -19.10
C ASP A 262 17.51 17.46 -20.18
N MET A 263 16.76 17.47 -21.29
CA MET A 263 16.95 16.49 -22.36
C MET A 263 18.33 16.63 -23.04
N GLY A 264 18.90 17.83 -23.13
CA GLY A 264 20.20 18.06 -23.73
C GLY A 264 21.32 17.45 -22.90
N THR A 265 21.33 17.71 -21.59
CA THR A 265 22.28 17.15 -20.63
C THR A 265 22.14 15.63 -20.53
N LEU A 266 20.92 15.12 -20.39
CA LEU A 266 20.68 13.68 -20.36
C LEU A 266 21.18 12.98 -21.63
N MET A 267 20.88 13.54 -22.81
CA MET A 267 21.35 12.96 -24.08
C MET A 267 22.86 13.00 -24.21
N LYS A 268 23.51 14.10 -23.79
CA LYS A 268 24.97 14.22 -23.82
C LYS A 268 25.63 13.13 -22.96
N ASP A 269 25.11 12.92 -21.76
CA ASP A 269 25.69 11.98 -20.81
C ASP A 269 25.44 10.53 -21.20
N ILE A 270 24.21 10.17 -21.58
CA ILE A 270 23.91 8.77 -21.96
C ILE A 270 24.60 8.38 -23.28
N MET A 271 24.81 9.31 -24.21
CA MET A 271 25.48 9.01 -25.49
C MET A 271 27.00 8.90 -25.37
N ALA A 272 27.58 9.30 -24.23
CA ALA A 272 28.97 9.03 -23.89
C ALA A 272 29.20 7.55 -23.50
N ASP A 273 28.14 6.84 -23.09
CA ASP A 273 28.19 5.42 -22.78
C ASP A 273 28.13 4.58 -24.07
N GLU A 274 29.16 3.75 -24.30
CA GLU A 274 29.29 2.93 -25.52
C GLU A 274 28.16 1.89 -25.68
N GLU A 275 27.52 1.44 -24.59
CA GLU A 275 26.41 0.50 -24.65
C GLU A 275 25.12 1.18 -25.11
N VAL A 276 24.80 2.35 -24.55
CA VAL A 276 23.65 3.15 -24.97
C VAL A 276 23.82 3.65 -26.41
N LYS A 277 25.05 4.02 -26.80
CA LYS A 277 25.38 4.51 -28.15
C LYS A 277 25.08 3.47 -29.24
N LYS A 278 25.25 2.17 -28.97
CA LYS A 278 24.81 1.09 -29.88
C LYS A 278 23.31 1.14 -30.18
N HIS A 279 22.52 1.72 -29.27
CA HIS A 279 21.07 1.90 -29.38
C HIS A 279 20.65 3.34 -29.72
N SER A 280 21.53 4.14 -30.33
CA SER A 280 21.31 5.56 -30.69
C SER A 280 19.99 5.88 -31.40
N LYS A 281 19.44 4.95 -32.19
CA LYS A 281 18.13 5.12 -32.86
C LYS A 281 16.94 5.05 -31.89
N HIS A 282 17.07 4.29 -30.79
CA HIS A 282 16.00 4.05 -29.82
C HIS A 282 16.18 4.82 -28.51
N ALA A 283 17.43 5.16 -28.16
CA ALA A 283 17.77 5.87 -26.93
C ALA A 283 17.00 7.19 -26.74
N PRO A 284 16.82 8.08 -27.74
CA PRO A 284 16.10 9.34 -27.54
C PRO A 284 14.66 9.17 -27.07
N LYS A 285 13.94 8.18 -27.64
CA LYS A 285 12.54 7.91 -27.27
C LYS A 285 12.43 7.39 -25.85
N PHE A 286 13.35 6.51 -25.44
CA PHE A 286 13.36 5.98 -24.09
C PHE A 286 13.82 7.04 -23.06
N ALA A 287 14.83 7.85 -23.39
CA ALA A 287 15.30 8.96 -22.56
C ALA A 287 14.18 9.96 -22.25
N GLN A 288 13.35 10.32 -23.25
CA GLN A 288 12.19 11.18 -23.02
C GLN A 288 11.20 10.58 -21.99
N LYS A 289 10.97 9.27 -22.06
CA LYS A 289 10.10 8.56 -21.11
C LYS A 289 10.73 8.50 -19.71
N ALA A 290 12.00 8.12 -19.61
CA ALA A 290 12.75 8.05 -18.36
C ALA A 290 12.80 9.42 -17.66
N MET A 291 13.02 10.50 -18.41
CA MET A 291 12.97 11.88 -17.90
C MET A 291 11.58 12.21 -17.31
N LYS A 292 10.50 11.86 -18.00
CA LYS A 292 9.13 12.10 -17.50
C LYS A 292 8.83 11.30 -16.24
N ASP A 293 9.29 10.05 -16.17
CA ASP A 293 9.12 9.19 -15.00
C ASP A 293 9.93 9.75 -13.81
N ALA A 294 11.17 10.21 -14.02
CA ALA A 294 11.98 10.87 -13.00
C ALA A 294 11.35 12.19 -12.50
N MET A 295 10.81 13.03 -13.39
CA MET A 295 10.07 14.24 -13.02
C MET A 295 8.81 13.97 -12.19
N ARG A 296 8.22 12.78 -12.32
CA ARG A 296 7.09 12.32 -11.49
C ARG A 296 7.53 11.75 -10.15
N GLY A 297 8.83 11.77 -9.85
CA GLY A 297 9.39 11.24 -8.61
C GLY A 297 9.64 9.73 -8.63
N ILE A 298 9.58 9.08 -9.79
CA ILE A 298 9.94 7.65 -9.90
C ILE A 298 11.47 7.55 -9.78
N LYS A 299 11.93 6.91 -8.71
CA LYS A 299 13.34 6.64 -8.47
C LYS A 299 13.70 5.25 -8.98
N PHE A 300 14.55 5.19 -10.00
CA PHE A 300 15.15 3.93 -10.43
C PHE A 300 16.35 3.66 -9.51
N ALA A 301 16.29 2.62 -8.68
CA ALA A 301 17.51 2.01 -8.17
C ALA A 301 17.60 0.61 -8.74
N ARG A 302 18.80 0.28 -9.20
CA ARG A 302 19.06 -0.93 -9.94
C ARG A 302 18.91 -2.14 -9.05
N ILE A 303 18.08 -3.06 -9.54
CA ILE A 303 17.94 -4.41 -9.01
C ILE A 303 18.27 -5.39 -10.12
N ASP A 304 18.71 -6.57 -9.75
CA ASP A 304 18.78 -7.69 -10.69
C ASP A 304 17.37 -8.27 -10.88
N GLU A 305 16.61 -7.65 -11.79
CA GLU A 305 15.23 -8.04 -12.10
C GLU A 305 15.13 -9.53 -12.45
N ALA A 306 16.06 -10.01 -13.29
CA ALA A 306 16.06 -11.38 -13.78
C ALA A 306 16.31 -12.34 -12.62
N ALA A 307 17.32 -12.08 -11.78
CA ALA A 307 17.57 -12.92 -10.61
C ALA A 307 16.39 -12.91 -9.63
N TYR A 308 15.79 -11.75 -9.37
CA TYR A 308 14.65 -11.65 -8.44
C TYR A 308 13.45 -12.45 -8.94
N LEU A 309 13.05 -12.24 -10.20
CA LEU A 309 11.92 -12.95 -10.79
C LEU A 309 12.22 -14.45 -10.94
N LYS A 310 13.45 -14.83 -11.34
CA LYS A 310 13.88 -16.25 -11.42
C LYS A 310 13.78 -16.93 -10.05
N ASN A 311 14.18 -16.26 -8.97
CA ASN A 311 14.03 -16.79 -7.60
C ASN A 311 12.55 -16.93 -7.16
N ALA A 312 11.65 -16.14 -7.74
CA ALA A 312 10.21 -16.22 -7.50
C ALA A 312 9.46 -17.08 -8.53
N LYS A 313 10.16 -17.73 -9.48
CA LYS A 313 9.56 -18.42 -10.62
C LYS A 313 8.48 -19.43 -10.20
N ASP A 314 8.80 -20.34 -9.29
CA ASP A 314 7.87 -21.40 -8.84
C ASP A 314 6.58 -20.80 -8.24
N PHE A 315 6.72 -19.66 -7.56
CA PHE A 315 5.58 -18.94 -7.01
C PHE A 315 4.72 -18.33 -8.12
N ILE A 316 5.35 -17.69 -9.11
CA ILE A 316 4.63 -17.12 -10.27
C ILE A 316 3.89 -18.23 -11.02
N GLU A 317 4.58 -19.34 -11.37
CA GLU A 317 4.00 -20.47 -12.10
C GLU A 317 2.78 -21.07 -11.40
N LYS A 318 2.86 -21.24 -10.08
CA LYS A 318 1.74 -21.74 -9.26
C LYS A 318 0.54 -20.81 -9.31
N GLU A 319 0.76 -19.50 -9.28
CA GLU A 319 -0.30 -18.50 -9.20
C GLU A 319 -0.97 -18.24 -10.55
N VAL A 320 -0.21 -18.27 -11.64
CA VAL A 320 -0.73 -18.07 -12.99
C VAL A 320 -1.23 -19.38 -13.63
N GLY A 321 -0.76 -20.53 -13.15
CA GLY A 321 -1.14 -21.85 -13.65
C GLY A 321 -0.54 -22.20 -15.02
N ALA A 322 0.59 -21.61 -15.38
CA ALA A 322 1.28 -21.79 -16.66
C ALA A 322 2.80 -21.85 -16.45
N GLU A 323 3.54 -22.45 -17.40
CA GLU A 323 5.01 -22.45 -17.39
C GLU A 323 5.53 -21.03 -17.63
N VAL A 324 6.45 -20.55 -16.78
CA VAL A 324 7.00 -19.18 -16.88
C VAL A 324 8.49 -19.24 -17.21
N MET A 325 8.87 -18.57 -18.29
CA MET A 325 10.25 -18.41 -18.73
C MET A 325 10.69 -16.96 -18.56
N ILE A 326 11.75 -16.76 -17.79
CA ILE A 326 12.25 -15.42 -17.44
C ILE A 326 13.62 -15.24 -18.07
N PHE A 327 13.73 -14.24 -18.94
CA PHE A 327 14.95 -13.93 -19.68
C PHE A 327 15.36 -12.47 -19.47
N SER A 328 16.67 -12.23 -19.46
CA SER A 328 17.16 -10.86 -19.64
C SER A 328 17.02 -10.45 -21.09
N ALA A 329 16.60 -9.21 -21.35
CA ALA A 329 16.58 -8.67 -22.71
C ALA A 329 17.99 -8.56 -23.35
N ASP A 330 19.06 -8.80 -22.61
CA ASP A 330 20.42 -8.88 -23.16
C ASP A 330 20.82 -10.32 -23.53
N GLU A 331 20.11 -11.35 -23.05
CA GLU A 331 20.39 -12.76 -23.34
C GLU A 331 19.90 -13.16 -24.74
N ASP A 332 20.61 -14.03 -25.45
CA ASP A 332 20.06 -14.66 -26.65
C ASP A 332 18.99 -15.69 -26.24
N CYS A 333 17.71 -15.35 -26.46
CA CYS A 333 16.58 -16.09 -25.93
C CYS A 333 15.40 -16.09 -26.92
N PRO A 334 14.48 -17.09 -26.84
CA PRO A 334 13.29 -17.11 -27.67
C PRO A 334 12.43 -15.85 -27.47
N ASP A 335 11.99 -15.22 -28.57
CA ASP A 335 11.07 -14.07 -28.57
C ASP A 335 9.92 -14.23 -29.58
N PRO A 336 9.03 -15.24 -29.39
CA PRO A 336 7.94 -15.53 -30.33
C PRO A 336 7.00 -14.34 -30.56
N GLY A 337 6.85 -13.46 -29.57
CA GLY A 337 6.00 -12.27 -29.65
C GLY A 337 6.69 -10.98 -30.11
N ASN A 338 7.99 -11.00 -30.40
CA ASN A 338 8.81 -9.79 -30.60
C ASN A 338 8.63 -8.74 -29.47
N LYS A 339 8.47 -9.22 -28.23
CA LYS A 339 8.17 -8.40 -27.04
C LYS A 339 9.42 -8.00 -26.28
N LYS A 340 10.54 -8.71 -26.43
CA LYS A 340 11.79 -8.48 -25.68
C LYS A 340 12.25 -7.02 -25.70
N SER A 341 12.19 -6.37 -26.87
CA SER A 341 12.57 -4.95 -27.04
C SER A 341 11.71 -3.96 -26.25
N LYS A 342 10.52 -4.38 -25.80
CA LYS A 342 9.56 -3.56 -25.05
C LYS A 342 9.85 -3.54 -23.55
N ALA A 343 10.70 -4.42 -23.02
CA ALA A 343 11.01 -4.48 -21.60
C ALA A 343 11.68 -3.18 -21.13
N GLU A 344 11.21 -2.60 -20.04
CA GLU A 344 11.72 -1.36 -19.45
C GLU A 344 12.04 -1.58 -17.97
N PRO A 345 12.88 -0.73 -17.35
CA PRO A 345 13.24 -0.90 -15.95
C PRO A 345 12.00 -0.93 -15.06
N LEU A 346 11.91 -1.95 -14.22
CA LEU A 346 10.77 -2.25 -13.34
C LEU A 346 9.44 -2.50 -14.07
N ARG A 347 9.47 -2.71 -15.39
CA ARG A 347 8.31 -3.00 -16.25
C ARG A 347 8.69 -4.07 -17.30
N PRO A 348 8.75 -5.35 -16.90
CA PRO A 348 9.08 -6.44 -17.80
C PRO A 348 8.10 -6.51 -18.97
N ALA A 349 8.58 -6.96 -20.14
CA ALA A 349 7.70 -7.26 -21.25
C ALA A 349 7.18 -8.69 -21.13
N ILE A 350 5.89 -8.87 -21.34
CA ILE A 350 5.21 -10.17 -21.19
C ILE A 350 4.64 -10.62 -22.55
N TYR A 351 4.81 -11.90 -22.85
CA TYR A 351 4.15 -12.61 -23.94
C TYR A 351 3.58 -13.91 -23.40
N ALA A 352 2.33 -14.22 -23.75
CA ALA A 352 1.65 -15.45 -23.35
C ALA A 352 1.17 -16.19 -24.60
N GLU A 353 1.30 -17.51 -24.62
CA GLU A 353 0.87 -18.41 -25.71
C GLU A 353 0.17 -19.69 -25.23
#